data_AF-A0A349G8Q2-F1
#
_entry.id   AF-A0A349G8Q2-F1
#
_cell.length_a   1.000
_cell.length_b   1.000
_cell.length_c   1.000
_cell.angle_alpha   90.00
_cell.angle_beta   90.00
_cell.angle_gamma   90.00
#
_symmetry.space_group_name_H-M   'P 1'
#
loop_
_entity.id
_entity.type
_entity.pdbx_description
1 polymer ?
#
loop_
_entity_poly.entity_id
_entity_poly.type
_entity_poly.pdbx_seq_one_letter_code
_entity_poly.pdbx_strand_id
1 'polypeptide(L)'
;MERLKGLLFGAFVGDAYALGLHWVYDTDKIKLEADKLEGYMSPLKDSFHQGKRKGEFTHYGDQSLLLLKSISTNHGFELDLFKTHWVTYMSKYEGYMDHASKESLVMLDNGTHSGSSSDELGGFSRVAPLIFYHFDDPDLFKLVEKHTRLTHNNDTLVLFGRFITELTLELIIGKPLIESIENLVLEYPFVKKFYDKLIHRLDEDTTEVIKDVGQSCSCQFAFPSTLYLM
;
A
#
# COMPACT_ATOMS: atom_id res chain seq x y z
N MET A 1 9.89 15.91 -11.63
CA MET A 1 10.45 14.63 -12.09
C MET A 1 11.15 13.85 -10.97
N GLU A 2 12.09 14.43 -10.21
CA GLU A 2 12.76 13.69 -9.12
C GLU A 2 11.82 13.21 -8.00
N ARG A 3 10.84 14.02 -7.60
CA ARG A 3 9.81 13.61 -6.61
C ARG A 3 8.93 12.45 -7.10
N LEU A 4 8.61 12.42 -8.39
CA LEU A 4 7.88 11.30 -9.00
C LEU A 4 8.71 10.01 -8.98
N LYS A 5 10.01 10.11 -9.34
CA LYS A 5 10.92 8.96 -9.20
C LYS A 5 11.01 8.52 -7.74
N GLY A 6 11.09 9.47 -6.81
CA GLY A 6 11.09 9.23 -5.37
C GLY A 6 9.85 8.48 -4.90
N LEU A 7 8.66 8.82 -5.39
CA LEU A 7 7.43 8.06 -5.15
C LEU A 7 7.56 6.61 -5.63
N LEU A 8 7.96 6.40 -6.87
CA LEU A 8 8.03 5.06 -7.47
C LEU A 8 9.07 4.19 -6.77
N PHE A 9 10.31 4.67 -6.64
CA PHE A 9 11.39 3.93 -6.00
C PHE A 9 11.19 3.79 -4.50
N GLY A 10 10.66 4.82 -3.83
CA GLY A 10 10.37 4.78 -2.40
C GLY A 10 9.36 3.69 -2.06
N ALA A 11 8.31 3.51 -2.87
CA ALA A 11 7.35 2.43 -2.69
C ALA A 11 8.00 1.04 -2.80
N PHE A 12 8.86 0.81 -3.80
CA PHE A 12 9.56 -0.46 -3.95
C PHE A 12 10.61 -0.70 -2.86
N VAL A 13 11.36 0.32 -2.48
CA VAL A 13 12.34 0.24 -1.38
C VAL A 13 11.63 -0.07 -0.07
N GLY A 14 10.51 0.60 0.21
CA GLY A 14 9.69 0.36 1.40
C GLY A 14 9.17 -1.08 1.48
N ASP A 15 8.62 -1.60 0.38
CA ASP A 15 8.14 -2.99 0.32
C ASP A 15 9.28 -4.01 0.53
N ALA A 16 10.41 -3.83 -0.17
CA ALA A 16 11.56 -4.71 -0.03
C ALA A 16 12.16 -4.66 1.39
N TYR A 17 12.12 -3.50 2.04
CA TYR A 17 12.56 -3.32 3.42
C TYR A 17 11.63 -4.02 4.40
N ALA A 18 10.31 -3.96 4.16
CA ALA A 18 9.31 -4.59 5.01
C ALA A 18 9.31 -6.13 4.94
N LEU A 19 9.84 -6.73 3.86
CA LEU A 19 9.78 -8.18 3.60
C LEU A 19 10.16 -9.05 4.80
N GLY A 20 11.28 -8.76 5.47
CA GLY A 20 11.82 -9.61 6.52
C GLY A 20 10.87 -9.80 7.72
N LEU A 21 10.12 -8.75 8.04
CA LEU A 21 9.22 -8.68 9.20
C LEU A 21 7.75 -8.63 8.80
N HIS A 22 7.44 -8.76 7.51
CA HIS A 22 6.07 -8.75 7.03
C HIS A 22 5.26 -9.86 7.71
N TRP A 23 4.07 -9.49 8.22
CA TRP A 23 3.15 -10.33 9.00
C TRP A 23 3.59 -10.66 10.43
N VAL A 24 4.63 -10.02 10.95
CA VAL A 24 4.96 -10.06 12.38
C VAL A 24 4.24 -8.90 13.07
N TYR A 25 3.28 -9.21 13.94
CA TYR A 25 2.52 -8.20 14.69
C TYR A 25 3.06 -7.94 16.11
N ASP A 26 3.83 -8.88 16.64
CA ASP A 26 4.47 -8.76 17.94
C ASP A 26 5.63 -7.76 17.86
N THR A 27 5.47 -6.61 18.49
CA THR A 27 6.46 -5.51 18.49
C THR A 27 7.73 -5.84 19.24
N ASP A 28 7.66 -6.68 20.28
CA ASP A 28 8.85 -7.06 21.03
C ASP A 28 9.71 -8.00 20.18
N LYS A 29 9.04 -8.89 19.43
CA LYS A 29 9.70 -9.71 18.41
C LYS A 29 10.26 -8.88 17.26
N ILE A 30 9.51 -7.90 16.74
CA ILE A 30 10.01 -6.97 15.71
C ILE A 30 11.28 -6.28 16.19
N LYS A 31 11.26 -5.69 17.39
CA LYS A 31 12.40 -4.99 17.96
C LYS A 31 13.62 -5.90 18.09
N LEU A 32 13.41 -7.09 18.66
CA LEU A 32 14.48 -8.07 18.84
C LEU A 32 15.12 -8.48 17.50
N GLU A 33 14.33 -8.66 16.44
CA GLU A 33 14.86 -9.03 15.13
C GLU A 33 15.49 -7.85 14.40
N ALA A 34 14.88 -6.67 14.45
CA ALA A 34 15.37 -5.44 13.82
C ALA A 34 16.73 -5.01 14.39
N ASP A 35 16.94 -5.14 15.71
CA ASP A 35 18.21 -4.81 16.37
C ASP A 35 19.39 -5.71 15.93
N LYS A 36 19.11 -6.86 15.30
CA LYS A 36 20.16 -7.80 14.85
C LYS A 36 20.76 -7.44 13.49
N LEU A 37 20.09 -6.63 12.66
CA LEU A 37 20.49 -6.38 11.28
C LEU A 37 20.20 -4.94 10.85
N GLU A 38 21.20 -4.27 10.29
CA GLU A 38 21.00 -3.01 9.57
C GLU A 38 20.57 -3.28 8.12
N GLY A 39 19.46 -2.67 7.68
CA GLY A 39 19.01 -2.71 6.29
C GLY A 39 18.03 -3.85 5.95
N TYR A 40 18.09 -4.35 4.71
CA TYR A 40 17.18 -5.40 4.24
C TYR A 40 17.36 -6.73 4.98
N MET A 41 16.25 -7.30 5.40
CA MET A 41 16.20 -8.56 6.14
C MET A 41 15.57 -9.67 5.29
N SER A 42 16.09 -10.90 5.41
CA SER A 42 15.43 -12.08 4.81
C SER A 42 14.23 -12.47 5.68
N PRO A 43 13.14 -13.00 5.11
CA PRO A 43 11.99 -13.44 5.89
C PRO A 43 12.39 -14.37 7.04
N LEU A 44 11.74 -14.21 8.19
CA LEU A 44 11.92 -15.15 9.31
C LEU A 44 11.57 -16.58 8.85
N LYS A 45 12.24 -17.58 9.43
CA LYS A 45 12.11 -18.99 9.04
C LYS A 45 10.66 -19.48 9.04
N ASP A 46 9.87 -19.02 10.02
CA ASP A 46 8.47 -19.40 10.20
C ASP A 46 7.48 -18.32 9.67
N SER A 47 7.96 -17.42 8.81
CA SER A 47 7.11 -16.41 8.16
C SER A 47 6.41 -16.95 6.91
N PHE A 48 5.48 -16.15 6.40
CA PHE A 48 4.71 -16.48 5.20
C PHE A 48 5.52 -16.41 3.89
N HIS A 49 6.61 -15.64 3.85
CA HIS A 49 7.39 -15.39 2.63
C HIS A 49 8.54 -16.39 2.43
N GLN A 50 8.29 -17.68 2.67
CA GLN A 50 9.30 -18.72 2.50
C GLN A 50 9.86 -18.72 1.08
N GLY A 51 11.19 -18.85 0.96
CA GLY A 51 11.90 -18.86 -0.33
C GLY A 51 12.32 -17.48 -0.84
N LYS A 52 11.78 -16.38 -0.30
CA LYS A 52 12.26 -15.02 -0.61
C LYS A 52 13.57 -14.71 0.13
N ARG A 53 14.35 -13.77 -0.41
CA ARG A 53 15.62 -13.29 0.14
C ARG A 53 15.57 -11.80 0.41
N LYS A 54 16.47 -11.32 1.28
CA LYS A 54 16.62 -9.89 1.56
C LYS A 54 16.70 -9.05 0.28
N GLY A 55 15.93 -7.98 0.22
CA GLY A 55 15.86 -7.06 -0.94
C GLY A 55 14.94 -7.53 -2.08
N GLU A 56 14.34 -8.71 -1.99
CA GLU A 56 13.22 -9.09 -2.85
C GLU A 56 11.91 -8.46 -2.33
N PHE A 57 10.88 -8.45 -3.17
CA PHE A 57 9.58 -7.90 -2.80
C PHE A 57 8.72 -8.91 -2.04
N THR A 58 7.80 -8.34 -1.25
CA THR A 58 6.60 -9.04 -0.80
C THR A 58 5.64 -9.24 -1.98
N HIS A 59 4.50 -9.85 -1.73
CA HIS A 59 3.44 -9.96 -2.73
C HIS A 59 2.83 -8.61 -3.10
N TYR A 60 2.95 -7.56 -2.27
CA TYR A 60 2.53 -6.20 -2.66
C TYR A 60 3.49 -5.60 -3.69
N GLY A 61 4.80 -5.64 -3.44
CA GLY A 61 5.80 -5.16 -4.40
C GLY A 61 5.81 -5.95 -5.71
N ASP A 62 5.62 -7.27 -5.67
CA ASP A 62 5.49 -8.10 -6.89
C ASP A 62 4.28 -7.67 -7.74
N GLN A 63 3.13 -7.43 -7.11
CA GLN A 63 1.93 -6.94 -7.79
C GLN A 63 2.09 -5.48 -8.26
N SER A 64 2.80 -4.64 -7.53
CA SER A 64 3.13 -3.27 -7.96
C SER A 64 4.07 -3.28 -9.17
N LEU A 65 5.05 -4.18 -9.21
CA LEU A 65 5.93 -4.35 -10.37
C LEU A 65 5.14 -4.86 -11.59
N LEU A 66 4.19 -5.77 -11.39
CA LEU A 66 3.26 -6.19 -12.45
C LEU A 66 2.47 -5.01 -13.01
N LEU A 67 1.92 -4.16 -12.14
CA LEU A 67 1.21 -2.94 -12.53
C LEU A 67 2.10 -2.01 -13.36
N LEU A 68 3.33 -1.75 -12.91
CA LEU A 68 4.29 -0.93 -13.64
C LEU A 68 4.58 -1.51 -15.03
N LYS A 69 4.83 -2.81 -15.13
CA LYS A 69 5.07 -3.49 -16.42
C LYS A 69 3.86 -3.40 -17.36
N SER A 70 2.66 -3.58 -16.82
CA SER A 70 1.42 -3.45 -17.56
C SER A 70 1.25 -2.04 -18.11
N ILE A 71 1.42 -1.02 -17.28
CA ILE A 71 1.33 0.40 -17.70
C ILE A 71 2.37 0.72 -18.77
N SER A 72 3.63 0.31 -18.54
CA SER A 72 4.73 0.57 -19.48
C SER A 72 4.52 -0.11 -20.84
N THR A 73 3.96 -1.33 -20.86
CA THR A 73 3.75 -2.08 -22.11
C THR A 73 2.60 -1.51 -22.93
N ASN A 74 1.58 -0.98 -22.26
CA ASN A 74 0.34 -0.53 -22.89
C ASN A 74 0.25 0.99 -23.06
N HIS A 75 1.29 1.73 -22.63
CA HIS A 75 1.33 3.20 -22.62
C HIS A 75 0.18 3.83 -21.83
N GLY A 76 -0.27 3.17 -20.77
CA GLY A 76 -1.40 3.61 -19.96
C GLY A 76 -1.99 2.49 -19.11
N PHE A 77 -2.92 2.86 -18.23
CA PHE A 77 -3.65 1.89 -17.43
C PHE A 77 -5.02 1.64 -18.05
N GLU A 78 -5.29 0.38 -18.40
CA GLU A 78 -6.60 -0.08 -18.86
C GLU A 78 -7.08 -1.22 -17.97
N LEU A 79 -8.28 -1.09 -17.39
CA LEU A 79 -8.75 -1.97 -16.32
C LEU A 79 -8.88 -3.43 -16.77
N ASP A 80 -9.50 -3.67 -17.93
CA ASP A 80 -9.68 -5.04 -18.47
C ASP A 80 -8.36 -5.72 -18.80
N LEU A 81 -7.42 -4.95 -19.33
CA LEU A 81 -6.11 -5.44 -19.68
C LEU A 81 -5.29 -5.75 -18.43
N PHE A 82 -5.31 -4.86 -17.44
CA PHE A 82 -4.66 -5.13 -16.16
C PHE A 82 -5.31 -6.30 -15.41
N LYS A 83 -6.65 -6.43 -15.43
CA LYS A 83 -7.35 -7.61 -14.89
C LYS A 83 -6.81 -8.89 -15.51
N THR A 84 -6.68 -8.93 -16.84
CA THR A 84 -6.14 -10.09 -17.56
C THR A 84 -4.71 -10.40 -17.13
N HIS A 85 -3.85 -9.38 -17.04
CA HIS A 85 -2.47 -9.54 -16.56
C HIS A 85 -2.42 -10.04 -15.12
N TRP A 86 -3.24 -9.48 -14.23
CA TRP A 86 -3.30 -9.82 -12.82
C TRP A 86 -3.78 -11.26 -12.60
N VAL A 87 -4.89 -11.67 -13.22
CA VAL A 87 -5.41 -13.05 -13.14
C VAL A 87 -4.40 -14.05 -13.71
N THR A 88 -3.78 -13.73 -14.85
CA THR A 88 -2.77 -14.60 -15.48
C THR A 88 -1.54 -14.76 -14.58
N TYR A 89 -1.07 -13.67 -13.97
CA TYR A 89 0.07 -13.69 -13.08
C TYR A 89 -0.24 -14.44 -11.78
N MET A 90 -1.35 -14.08 -11.12
CA MET A 90 -1.70 -14.63 -9.80
C MET A 90 -2.10 -16.11 -9.86
N SER A 91 -2.70 -16.59 -10.96
CA SER A 91 -3.02 -18.02 -11.14
C SER A 91 -1.78 -18.93 -11.18
N LYS A 92 -0.59 -18.36 -11.40
CA LYS A 92 0.70 -19.09 -11.45
C LYS A 92 1.69 -18.58 -10.40
N TYR A 93 1.25 -17.72 -9.48
CA TYR A 93 2.13 -17.07 -8.53
C TYR A 93 2.52 -18.05 -7.42
N GLU A 94 3.82 -18.29 -7.29
CA GLU A 94 4.38 -19.27 -6.33
C GLU A 94 4.72 -18.64 -4.97
N GLY A 95 4.71 -17.31 -4.88
CA GLY A 95 4.95 -16.59 -3.63
C GLY A 95 3.73 -16.60 -2.70
N TYR A 96 3.88 -16.01 -1.51
CA TYR A 96 2.77 -15.86 -0.58
C TYR A 96 1.64 -15.04 -1.16
N MET A 97 0.42 -15.58 -1.14
CA MET A 97 -0.79 -14.85 -1.51
C MET A 97 -1.72 -14.75 -0.30
N ASP A 98 -2.08 -13.51 0.05
CA ASP A 98 -3.02 -13.22 1.14
C ASP A 98 -4.45 -13.68 0.81
N HIS A 99 -5.32 -13.62 1.81
CA HIS A 99 -6.70 -14.08 1.66
C HIS A 99 -7.48 -13.22 0.65
N ALA A 100 -7.31 -11.89 0.71
CA ALA A 100 -7.97 -10.95 -0.18
C ALA A 100 -7.65 -11.20 -1.67
N SER A 101 -6.38 -11.46 -1.99
CA SER A 101 -5.95 -11.78 -3.36
C SER A 101 -6.47 -13.15 -3.81
N LYS A 102 -6.49 -14.16 -2.92
CA LYS A 102 -7.06 -15.48 -3.23
C LYS A 102 -8.55 -15.40 -3.55
N GLU A 103 -9.30 -14.71 -2.72
CA GLU A 103 -10.74 -14.50 -2.92
C GLU A 103 -11.00 -13.72 -4.21
N SER A 104 -10.24 -12.64 -4.44
CA SER A 104 -10.34 -11.86 -5.68
C SER A 104 -10.06 -12.70 -6.92
N LEU A 105 -9.06 -13.59 -6.89
CA LEU A 105 -8.76 -14.48 -8.01
C LEU A 105 -9.91 -15.43 -8.34
N VAL A 106 -10.67 -15.87 -7.32
CA VAL A 106 -11.87 -16.70 -7.52
C VAL A 106 -13.04 -15.86 -8.07
N MET A 107 -13.19 -14.62 -7.60
CA MET A 107 -14.30 -13.75 -7.99
C MET A 107 -14.16 -13.16 -9.39
N LEU A 108 -12.94 -12.85 -9.83
CA LEU A 108 -12.70 -12.18 -11.10
C LEU A 108 -12.89 -13.12 -12.29
N ASP A 109 -14.03 -13.01 -12.94
CA ASP A 109 -14.36 -13.65 -14.21
C ASP A 109 -14.40 -12.64 -15.38
N ASN A 110 -14.89 -13.08 -16.55
CA ASN A 110 -14.98 -12.22 -17.74
C ASN A 110 -15.84 -10.96 -17.52
N GLY A 111 -16.84 -10.99 -16.63
CA GLY A 111 -17.79 -9.90 -16.40
C GLY A 111 -17.59 -9.09 -15.12
N THR A 112 -16.70 -9.52 -14.22
CA THR A 112 -16.45 -8.84 -12.94
C THR A 112 -15.17 -8.00 -12.95
N HIS A 113 -15.24 -6.88 -12.22
CA HIS A 113 -14.12 -5.94 -11.99
C HIS A 113 -13.95 -5.56 -10.52
N SER A 114 -14.63 -6.29 -9.63
CA SER A 114 -14.58 -6.10 -8.19
C SER A 114 -14.12 -7.39 -7.53
N GLY A 115 -13.04 -7.30 -6.77
CA GLY A 115 -12.50 -8.41 -5.99
C GLY A 115 -13.16 -8.54 -4.62
N SER A 116 -12.38 -9.09 -3.67
CA SER A 116 -12.80 -9.32 -2.28
C SER A 116 -13.35 -8.06 -1.61
N SER A 117 -14.17 -8.23 -0.57
CA SER A 117 -14.64 -7.12 0.27
C SER A 117 -13.63 -6.67 1.34
N SER A 118 -12.41 -7.23 1.30
CA SER A 118 -11.33 -6.95 2.25
C SER A 118 -11.04 -5.45 2.35
N ASP A 119 -10.85 -4.99 3.58
CA ASP A 119 -10.45 -3.62 3.89
C ASP A 119 -8.93 -3.49 4.13
N GLU A 120 -8.15 -4.53 3.84
CA GLU A 120 -6.71 -4.53 4.04
C GLU A 120 -6.00 -3.55 3.08
N LEU A 121 -4.89 -2.95 3.54
CA LEU A 121 -4.17 -1.94 2.74
C LEU A 121 -3.59 -2.48 1.42
N GLY A 122 -3.44 -3.80 1.28
CA GLY A 122 -2.80 -4.42 0.12
C GLY A 122 -3.35 -3.98 -1.24
N GLY A 123 -4.66 -3.69 -1.32
CA GLY A 123 -5.29 -3.17 -2.53
C GLY A 123 -4.72 -1.81 -2.97
N PHE A 124 -4.47 -0.92 -2.01
CA PHE A 124 -3.97 0.44 -2.22
C PHE A 124 -2.43 0.52 -2.19
N SER A 125 -1.74 -0.26 -1.35
CA SER A 125 -0.27 -0.18 -1.15
C SER A 125 0.56 -0.33 -2.43
N ARG A 126 -0.03 -0.84 -3.51
CA ARG A 126 0.64 -1.10 -4.80
C ARG A 126 0.38 -0.03 -5.89
N VAL A 127 -0.29 1.09 -5.60
CA VAL A 127 -0.73 2.09 -6.62
C VAL A 127 0.36 3.05 -7.11
N ALA A 128 1.55 3.06 -6.51
CA ALA A 128 2.60 4.04 -6.86
C ALA A 128 2.93 4.12 -8.37
N PRO A 129 3.01 3.01 -9.14
CA PRO A 129 3.18 3.07 -10.60
C PRO A 129 2.08 3.81 -11.35
N LEU A 130 0.85 3.71 -10.86
CA LEU A 130 -0.32 4.34 -11.47
C LEU A 130 -0.28 5.85 -11.24
N ILE A 131 0.02 6.28 -10.01
CA ILE A 131 0.22 7.71 -9.69
C ILE A 131 1.44 8.25 -10.46
N PHE A 132 2.54 7.50 -10.53
CA PHE A 132 3.75 7.93 -11.24
C PHE A 132 3.49 8.25 -12.71
N TYR A 133 2.74 7.38 -13.41
CA TYR A 133 2.49 7.54 -14.84
C TYR A 133 1.40 8.58 -15.13
N HIS A 134 0.37 8.65 -14.27
CA HIS A 134 -0.85 9.44 -14.49
C HIS A 134 -0.96 10.66 -13.55
N PHE A 135 0.16 11.20 -13.05
CA PHE A 135 0.15 12.26 -12.04
C PHE A 135 -0.55 13.56 -12.49
N ASP A 136 -0.63 13.79 -13.80
CA ASP A 136 -1.29 14.92 -14.46
C ASP A 136 -2.60 14.55 -15.17
N ASP A 137 -3.05 13.29 -15.04
CA ASP A 137 -4.30 12.81 -15.61
C ASP A 137 -5.50 13.28 -14.76
N PRO A 138 -6.48 14.01 -15.33
CA PRO A 138 -7.68 14.42 -14.62
C PRO A 138 -8.52 13.24 -14.07
N ASP A 139 -8.36 12.04 -14.61
CA ASP A 139 -9.05 10.82 -14.19
C ASP A 139 -8.25 9.97 -13.18
N LEU A 140 -7.07 10.41 -12.73
CA LEU A 140 -6.19 9.65 -11.81
C LEU A 140 -6.94 9.01 -10.63
N PHE A 141 -7.81 9.76 -9.94
CA PHE A 141 -8.56 9.23 -8.80
C PHE A 141 -9.49 8.06 -9.18
N LYS A 142 -10.12 8.13 -10.35
CA LYS A 142 -10.94 7.03 -10.87
C LYS A 142 -10.09 5.82 -11.24
N LEU A 143 -8.89 6.04 -11.77
CA LEU A 143 -7.95 4.97 -12.10
C LEU A 143 -7.45 4.26 -10.83
N VAL A 144 -7.07 5.02 -9.79
CA VAL A 144 -6.69 4.49 -8.45
C VAL A 144 -7.85 3.68 -7.85
N GLU A 145 -9.07 4.22 -7.89
CA GLU A 145 -10.25 3.52 -7.35
C GLU A 145 -10.50 2.21 -8.10
N LYS A 146 -10.55 2.22 -9.43
CA LYS A 146 -10.74 1.03 -10.26
C LYS A 146 -9.68 -0.04 -9.98
N HIS A 147 -8.41 0.37 -9.91
CA HIS A 147 -7.31 -0.53 -9.59
C HIS A 147 -7.43 -1.14 -8.18
N THR A 148 -7.82 -0.34 -7.20
CA THR A 148 -8.00 -0.78 -5.81
C THR A 148 -9.14 -1.79 -5.73
N ARG A 149 -10.33 -1.42 -6.24
CA ARG A 149 -11.55 -2.25 -6.24
C ARG A 149 -11.41 -3.57 -6.98
N LEU A 150 -10.50 -3.66 -7.95
CA LEU A 150 -10.21 -4.90 -8.66
C LEU A 150 -9.85 -6.06 -7.70
N THR A 151 -9.27 -5.75 -6.53
CA THR A 151 -8.93 -6.78 -5.53
C THR A 151 -9.50 -6.50 -4.14
N HIS A 152 -9.72 -5.23 -3.80
CA HIS A 152 -10.21 -4.81 -2.49
C HIS A 152 -11.35 -3.82 -2.72
N ASN A 153 -12.56 -4.37 -2.86
CA ASN A 153 -13.78 -3.60 -3.10
C ASN A 153 -14.37 -3.08 -1.79
N ASN A 154 -13.65 -2.14 -1.17
CA ASN A 154 -14.01 -1.54 0.11
C ASN A 154 -13.98 -0.01 0.05
N ASP A 155 -15.08 0.64 0.43
CA ASP A 155 -15.22 2.09 0.31
C ASP A 155 -14.32 2.88 1.28
N THR A 156 -14.02 2.30 2.45
CA THR A 156 -13.12 2.94 3.42
C THR A 156 -11.69 2.93 2.90
N LEU A 157 -11.25 1.80 2.33
CA LEU A 157 -9.95 1.71 1.69
C LEU A 157 -9.83 2.67 0.50
N VAL A 158 -10.88 2.80 -0.32
CA VAL A 158 -10.92 3.76 -1.44
C VAL A 158 -10.82 5.20 -0.94
N LEU A 159 -11.52 5.55 0.16
CA LEU A 159 -11.43 6.87 0.78
C LEU A 159 -10.00 7.19 1.23
N PHE A 160 -9.34 6.27 1.92
CA PHE A 160 -7.95 6.46 2.35
C PHE A 160 -6.99 6.53 1.16
N GLY A 161 -7.22 5.68 0.15
CA GLY A 161 -6.43 5.71 -1.08
C GLY A 161 -6.53 7.04 -1.81
N ARG A 162 -7.73 7.65 -1.83
CA ARG A 162 -7.94 9.00 -2.37
C ARG A 162 -7.16 10.04 -1.58
N PHE A 163 -7.26 10.04 -0.24
CA PHE A 163 -6.53 10.97 0.62
C PHE A 163 -5.01 10.89 0.39
N ILE A 164 -4.43 9.69 0.39
CA ILE A 164 -2.98 9.52 0.16
C ILE A 164 -2.60 9.90 -1.27
N THR A 165 -3.47 9.67 -2.27
CA THR A 165 -3.23 10.12 -3.64
C THR A 165 -3.18 11.64 -3.71
N GLU A 166 -4.15 12.34 -3.12
CA GLU A 166 -4.17 13.82 -3.06
C GLU A 166 -2.93 14.36 -2.33
N LEU A 167 -2.60 13.79 -1.16
CA LEU A 167 -1.38 14.14 -0.41
C LEU A 167 -0.13 13.94 -1.27
N THR A 168 -0.02 12.81 -1.96
CA THR A 168 1.11 12.50 -2.84
C THR A 168 1.27 13.55 -3.95
N LEU A 169 0.17 13.99 -4.57
CA LEU A 169 0.21 15.04 -5.59
C LEU A 169 0.69 16.38 -5.03
N GLU A 170 0.25 16.75 -3.83
CA GLU A 170 0.74 17.96 -3.13
C GLU A 170 2.25 17.90 -2.88
N LEU A 171 2.75 16.74 -2.43
CA LEU A 171 4.17 16.52 -2.20
C LEU A 171 4.98 16.54 -3.49
N ILE A 172 4.45 16.02 -4.59
CA ILE A 172 5.10 16.01 -5.91
C ILE A 172 5.35 17.44 -6.41
N ILE A 173 4.42 18.37 -6.18
CA ILE A 173 4.58 19.78 -6.55
C ILE A 173 5.36 20.61 -5.51
N GLY A 174 5.80 19.97 -4.43
CA GLY A 174 6.74 20.54 -3.46
C GLY A 174 6.10 21.20 -2.24
N LYS A 175 4.82 20.97 -1.97
CA LYS A 175 4.19 21.42 -0.72
C LYS A 175 4.77 20.68 0.50
N PRO A 176 4.83 21.31 1.69
CA PRO A 176 5.33 20.66 2.92
C PRO A 176 4.37 19.58 3.43
N LEU A 177 4.90 18.45 3.90
CA LEU A 177 4.10 17.28 4.31
C LEU A 177 3.09 17.60 5.42
N ILE A 178 3.53 18.21 6.51
CA ILE A 178 2.66 18.49 7.66
C ILE A 178 1.55 19.47 7.28
N GLU A 179 1.90 20.57 6.59
CA GLU A 179 0.93 21.55 6.11
C GLU A 179 -0.08 20.93 5.12
N SER A 180 0.38 20.05 4.23
CA SER A 180 -0.48 19.32 3.30
C SER A 180 -1.46 18.39 4.03
N ILE A 181 -1.00 17.65 5.04
CA ILE A 181 -1.88 16.81 5.87
C ILE A 181 -2.91 17.70 6.57
N GLU A 182 -2.48 18.75 7.29
CA GLU A 182 -3.35 19.65 8.05
C GLU A 182 -4.47 20.27 7.21
N ASN A 183 -4.15 20.67 5.98
CA ASN A 183 -5.13 21.22 5.06
C ASN A 183 -6.07 20.16 4.50
N LEU A 184 -5.53 19.02 4.04
CA LEU A 184 -6.35 17.96 3.43
C LEU A 184 -7.31 17.34 4.42
N VAL A 185 -6.92 17.12 5.69
CA VAL A 185 -7.81 16.47 6.66
C VAL A 185 -9.10 17.25 6.91
N LEU A 186 -9.15 18.56 6.63
CA LEU A 186 -10.38 19.36 6.72
C LEU A 186 -11.47 18.88 5.76
N GLU A 187 -11.08 18.39 4.58
CA GLU A 187 -11.96 17.84 3.55
C GLU A 187 -12.27 16.35 3.77
N TYR A 188 -11.58 15.69 4.70
CA TYR A 188 -11.73 14.26 5.01
C TYR A 188 -12.08 14.03 6.48
N PRO A 189 -13.35 14.24 6.90
CA PRO A 189 -13.75 14.12 8.30
C PRO A 189 -13.39 12.78 8.96
N PHE A 190 -13.35 11.69 8.18
CA PHE A 190 -12.98 10.38 8.72
C PHE A 190 -11.47 10.26 8.97
N VAL A 191 -10.63 10.78 8.07
CA VAL A 191 -9.17 10.88 8.28
C VAL A 191 -8.86 11.83 9.42
N LYS A 192 -9.57 12.97 9.50
CA LYS A 192 -9.42 13.96 10.56
C LYS A 192 -9.58 13.37 11.96
N LYS A 193 -10.51 12.42 12.15
CA LYS A 193 -10.68 11.73 13.43
C LYS A 193 -9.43 10.98 13.89
N PHE A 194 -8.65 10.43 12.96
CA PHE A 194 -7.37 9.82 13.29
C PHE A 194 -6.31 10.88 13.51
N TYR A 195 -6.21 11.87 12.64
CA TYR A 195 -5.28 12.99 12.78
C TYR A 195 -5.38 13.67 14.15
N ASP A 196 -6.59 14.08 14.56
CA ASP A 196 -6.84 14.77 15.83
C ASP A 196 -6.43 13.93 17.06
N LYS A 197 -6.45 12.60 16.95
CA LYS A 197 -5.99 11.68 18.01
C LYS A 197 -4.48 11.51 18.04
N LEU A 198 -3.81 11.68 16.90
CA LEU A 198 -2.39 11.35 16.73
C LEU A 198 -1.48 12.56 16.89
N ILE A 199 -1.93 13.75 16.48
CA ILE A 199 -1.09 14.96 16.43
C ILE A 199 -0.51 15.38 17.79
N HIS A 200 -1.19 15.03 18.89
CA HIS A 200 -0.75 15.32 20.25
C HIS A 200 0.14 14.23 20.86
N ARG A 201 0.47 13.18 20.09
CA ARG A 201 1.21 11.99 20.53
C ARG A 201 2.58 11.84 19.85
N LEU A 202 3.01 12.85 19.11
CA LEU A 202 4.27 12.80 18.34
C LEU A 202 5.53 12.70 19.23
N ASP A 203 5.42 13.12 20.50
CA ASP A 203 6.51 13.01 21.49
C ASP A 203 6.46 11.70 22.32
N GLU A 204 5.46 10.83 22.12
CA GLU A 204 5.35 9.53 22.79
C GLU A 204 6.26 8.48 22.13
N ASP A 205 6.47 7.35 22.82
CA ASP A 205 7.13 6.20 22.22
C ASP A 205 6.30 5.65 21.05
N THR A 206 6.89 5.68 19.85
CA THR A 206 6.25 5.24 18.60
C THR A 206 5.69 3.82 18.68
N THR A 207 6.36 2.91 19.39
CA THR A 207 5.90 1.52 19.51
C THR A 207 4.62 1.45 20.34
N GLU A 208 4.56 2.20 21.44
CA GLU A 208 3.36 2.28 22.29
C GLU A 208 2.20 2.97 21.59
N VAL A 209 2.45 4.02 20.79
CA VAL A 209 1.41 4.65 19.97
C VAL A 209 0.85 3.65 18.95
N ILE A 210 1.69 2.92 18.24
CA ILE A 210 1.25 1.92 17.24
C ILE A 210 0.47 0.76 17.90
N LYS A 211 0.86 0.32 19.10
CA LYS A 211 0.10 -0.69 19.87
C LYS A 211 -1.32 -0.23 20.18
N ASP A 212 -1.49 1.05 20.53
CA ASP A 212 -2.80 1.63 20.86
C ASP A 212 -3.66 1.90 19.61
N VAL A 213 -3.03 2.35 18.54
CA VAL A 213 -3.72 2.76 17.30
C VAL A 213 -4.08 1.57 16.43
N GLY A 214 -3.19 0.58 16.34
CA GLY A 214 -3.46 -0.69 15.67
C GLY A 214 -2.29 -1.25 14.88
N GLN A 215 -2.15 -2.56 14.97
CA GLN A 215 -1.05 -3.33 14.36
C GLN A 215 -1.50 -4.20 13.19
N SER A 216 -2.81 -4.38 12.97
CA SER A 216 -3.33 -5.32 11.97
C SER A 216 -3.39 -4.73 10.56
N CYS A 217 -3.53 -5.60 9.55
CA CYS A 217 -3.60 -5.24 8.14
C CYS A 217 -4.87 -4.50 7.69
N SER A 218 -5.97 -4.58 8.44
CA SER A 218 -7.19 -3.82 8.14
C SER A 218 -6.87 -2.32 8.11
N CYS A 219 -7.40 -1.61 7.12
CA CYS A 219 -7.12 -0.20 6.95
C CYS A 219 -7.57 0.64 8.15
N GLN A 220 -8.50 0.17 8.98
CA GLN A 220 -8.90 0.89 10.20
C GLN A 220 -7.78 0.99 11.23
N PHE A 221 -6.78 0.10 11.15
CA PHE A 221 -5.63 0.02 12.04
C PHE A 221 -4.34 0.45 11.34
N ALA A 222 -4.09 -0.06 10.14
CA ALA A 222 -2.85 0.21 9.43
C ALA A 222 -2.77 1.64 8.87
N PHE A 223 -3.89 2.23 8.46
CA PHE A 223 -3.91 3.62 7.96
C PHE A 223 -3.52 4.65 9.02
N PRO A 224 -4.13 4.68 10.22
CA PRO A 224 -3.72 5.65 11.23
C PRO A 224 -2.28 5.47 11.71
N SER A 225 -1.78 4.23 11.79
CA SER A 225 -0.36 3.97 12.05
C SER A 225 0.55 4.52 10.94
N THR A 226 0.14 4.41 9.68
CA THR A 226 0.85 5.01 8.54
C THR A 226 0.82 6.54 8.61
N LEU A 227 -0.33 7.13 8.94
CA LEU A 227 -0.51 8.57 9.08
C LEU A 227 0.36 9.15 10.21
N TYR A 228 0.52 8.42 11.32
CA TYR A 228 1.39 8.83 12.43
C TYR A 228 2.89 8.84 12.07
N LEU A 229 3.32 7.94 11.18
CA LEU A 229 4.72 7.81 10.77
C LEU A 229 5.14 8.80 9.67
N MET A 230 4.20 9.59 9.14
CA MET A 230 4.44 10.64 8.13
C MET A 230 4.77 11.97 8.80
#